data_AF-A0A401PVF9-F1
#
_entry.id   AF-A0A401PVF9-F1
#
_cell.length_a   1.000
_cell.length_b   1.000
_cell.length_c   1.000
_cell.angle_alpha   90.00
_cell.angle_beta   90.00
_cell.angle_gamma   90.00
#
_symmetry.space_group_name_H-M   'P 1'
#
loop_
_entity.id
_entity.type
_entity.pdbx_description
1 polymer ?
#
loop_
_entity_poly.entity_id
_entity_poly.type
_entity_poly.pdbx_seq_one_letter_code
_entity_poly.pdbx_strand_id
1 'polypeptide(L)'
;MLRYGIQPADEIHQDFSKLSFTPRSIPEDNTTMAMLSMSKDMGFTTNYKIDIHTLTRFFMMVRRGYRDPPYHNWMHAFSVTHFCYLLFKNLPLHKFLK
;
A
#
# COMPACT_ATOMS: atom_id res chain seq x y z
N MET A 1 -12.98 -8.14 3.08
CA MET A 1 -12.13 -7.01 3.51
C MET A 1 -12.94 -5.89 4.15
N LEU A 2 -13.82 -5.17 3.44
CA LEU A 2 -14.42 -3.92 3.98
C LEU A 2 -15.39 -4.06 5.15
N ARG A 3 -15.89 -5.27 5.47
CA ARG A 3 -16.77 -5.49 6.64
C ARG A 3 -16.09 -5.23 7.98
N TYR A 4 -14.76 -5.33 8.05
CA TYR A 4 -13.97 -5.18 9.27
C TYR A 4 -13.19 -3.86 9.33
N GLY A 5 -13.47 -2.93 8.42
CA GLY A 5 -12.70 -1.69 8.28
C GLY A 5 -11.34 -1.90 7.62
N ILE A 6 -10.56 -0.81 7.55
CA ILE A 6 -9.18 -0.82 7.05
C ILE A 6 -8.25 -0.82 8.26
N GLN A 7 -7.39 -1.83 8.34
CA GLN A 7 -6.36 -1.94 9.37
C GLN A 7 -5.41 -0.71 9.30
N PRO A 8 -5.09 -0.06 10.42
CA PRO A 8 -4.02 0.94 10.48
C PRO A 8 -2.67 0.38 9.99
N ALA A 9 -1.84 1.22 9.38
CA ALA A 9 -0.58 0.77 8.76
C ALA A 9 0.46 0.28 9.80
N ASP A 10 0.47 0.88 10.98
CA ASP A 10 1.29 0.51 12.14
C ASP A 10 0.88 -0.81 12.79
N GLU A 11 -0.37 -1.25 12.62
CA GLU A 11 -0.83 -2.57 13.07
C GLU A 11 -0.41 -3.71 12.11
N ILE A 12 0.05 -3.42 10.88
CA ILE A 12 0.52 -4.45 9.94
C ILE A 12 1.83 -5.05 10.45
N HIS A 13 2.75 -4.19 10.87
CA HIS A 13 4.03 -4.55 11.48
C HIS A 13 4.62 -3.31 12.17
N GLN A 14 5.27 -3.48 13.33
CA GLN A 14 5.87 -2.37 14.09
C GLN A 14 6.89 -1.54 13.29
N ASP A 15 7.56 -2.18 12.32
CA ASP A 15 8.58 -1.56 11.46
C ASP A 15 8.04 -1.19 10.08
N PHE A 16 6.73 -1.30 9.81
CA PHE A 16 6.15 -1.17 8.47
C PHE A 16 6.52 0.13 7.74
N SER A 17 6.76 1.22 8.48
CA SER A 17 7.18 2.53 7.96
C SER A 17 8.69 2.79 8.00
N LYS A 18 9.51 1.81 8.44
CA LYS A 18 10.97 1.93 8.52
C LYS A 18 11.64 1.43 7.24
N LEU A 19 12.72 2.09 6.84
CA LEU A 19 13.53 1.71 5.66
C LEU A 19 14.14 0.30 5.75
N SER A 20 14.30 -0.25 6.96
CA SER A 20 14.81 -1.61 7.19
C SER A 20 13.75 -2.70 6.95
N PHE A 21 12.47 -2.34 6.79
CA PHE A 21 11.41 -3.32 6.62
C PHE A 21 11.39 -3.89 5.21
N THR A 22 11.21 -5.21 5.11
CA THR A 22 11.17 -5.93 3.84
C THR A 22 9.71 -6.24 3.47
N PRO A 23 9.08 -5.49 2.53
CA PRO A 23 7.64 -5.66 2.23
C PRO A 23 7.28 -7.06 1.70
N ARG A 24 8.22 -7.79 1.10
CA ARG A 24 7.99 -9.17 0.65
C ARG A 24 7.72 -10.17 1.79
N SER A 25 7.91 -9.78 3.06
CA SER A 25 7.52 -10.61 4.20
C SER A 25 6.01 -10.65 4.43
N ILE A 26 5.26 -9.69 3.86
CA ILE A 26 3.80 -9.67 3.94
C ILE A 26 3.22 -10.76 3.02
N PRO A 27 2.35 -11.65 3.53
CA PRO A 27 1.65 -12.62 2.69
C PRO A 27 0.89 -11.95 1.55
N GLU A 28 0.92 -12.53 0.34
CA GLU A 28 0.32 -11.91 -0.83
C GLU A 28 -1.17 -11.56 -0.62
N ASP A 29 -1.92 -12.41 0.08
CA ASP A 29 -3.34 -12.19 0.36
C ASP A 29 -3.61 -10.98 1.26
N ASN A 30 -2.62 -10.54 2.03
CA ASN A 30 -2.70 -9.37 2.90
C ASN A 30 -2.26 -8.07 2.21
N THR A 31 -1.59 -8.16 1.05
CA THR A 31 -1.03 -6.98 0.36
C THR A 31 -2.10 -5.98 -0.09
N THR A 32 -3.28 -6.44 -0.50
CA THR A 32 -4.40 -5.54 -0.85
C THR A 32 -4.85 -4.72 0.36
N MET A 33 -4.91 -5.32 1.56
CA MET A 33 -5.21 -4.58 2.79
C MET A 33 -4.09 -3.58 3.08
N ALA A 34 -2.83 -4.00 2.98
CA ALA A 34 -1.69 -3.10 3.18
C ALA A 34 -1.70 -1.88 2.23
N MET A 35 -2.10 -2.06 0.96
CA MET A 35 -2.27 -0.96 0.01
C MET A 35 -3.36 0.03 0.44
N LEU A 36 -4.48 -0.47 0.97
CA LEU A 36 -5.55 0.36 1.53
C LEU A 36 -5.09 1.09 2.79
N SER A 37 -4.36 0.42 3.68
CA SER A 37 -3.77 0.98 4.89
C SER A 37 -2.80 2.11 4.59
N MET A 38 -1.86 1.91 3.66
CA MET A 38 -0.93 2.95 3.19
C MET A 38 -1.68 4.14 2.58
N SER A 39 -2.69 3.89 1.74
CA SER A 39 -3.48 4.95 1.09
C SER A 39 -4.25 5.79 2.11
N LYS A 40 -4.77 5.16 3.16
CA LYS A 40 -5.46 5.85 4.27
C LYS A 40 -4.47 6.64 5.13
N ASP A 41 -3.32 6.06 5.49
CA ASP A 41 -2.28 6.70 6.31
C ASP A 41 -1.66 7.93 5.61
N MET A 42 -1.52 7.90 4.28
CA MET A 42 -1.10 9.07 3.49
C MET A 42 -2.21 10.13 3.32
N GLY A 43 -3.42 9.86 3.83
CA GLY A 43 -4.56 10.77 3.74
C GLY A 43 -5.22 10.84 2.36
N PHE A 44 -4.84 10.01 1.38
CA PHE A 44 -5.35 10.09 0.01
C PHE A 44 -6.85 9.85 -0.07
N THR A 45 -7.39 8.91 0.71
CA THR A 45 -8.83 8.64 0.74
C THR A 45 -9.63 9.86 1.18
N THR A 46 -9.12 10.62 2.16
CA THR A 46 -9.79 11.80 2.71
C THR A 46 -9.57 13.02 1.81
N ASN A 47 -8.32 13.30 1.44
CA ASN A 47 -7.95 14.51 0.69
C ASN A 47 -8.56 14.53 -0.72
N TYR A 48 -8.63 13.37 -1.37
CA TYR A 48 -9.20 13.23 -2.72
C TYR A 48 -10.63 12.67 -2.72
N LYS A 49 -11.23 12.46 -1.55
CA LYS A 49 -12.59 11.92 -1.39
C LYS A 49 -12.81 10.62 -2.18
N ILE A 50 -11.80 9.75 -2.19
CA ILE A 50 -11.83 8.49 -2.93
C ILE A 50 -12.75 7.52 -2.20
N ASP A 51 -13.80 7.05 -2.88
CA ASP A 51 -14.68 5.99 -2.37
C ASP A 51 -13.88 4.71 -2.08
N ILE A 52 -14.00 4.22 -0.84
CA ILE A 52 -13.21 3.08 -0.39
C ILE A 52 -13.57 1.79 -1.14
N HIS A 53 -14.82 1.62 -1.54
CA HIS A 53 -15.25 0.46 -2.31
C HIS A 53 -14.62 0.47 -3.70
N THR A 54 -14.58 1.64 -4.33
CA THR A 54 -13.94 1.87 -5.63
C THR A 54 -12.43 1.65 -5.53
N LEU A 55 -11.76 2.20 -4.50
CA LEU A 55 -10.33 1.98 -4.29
C LEU A 55 -9.98 0.51 -4.04
N THR A 56 -10.81 -0.20 -3.26
CA THR A 56 -10.63 -1.64 -3.01
C THR A 56 -10.74 -2.44 -4.30
N ARG A 57 -11.79 -2.19 -5.10
CA ARG A 57 -11.95 -2.82 -6.42
C ARG A 57 -10.78 -2.50 -7.34
N PHE A 58 -10.31 -1.25 -7.32
CA PHE A 58 -9.14 -0.82 -8.10
C PHE A 58 -7.91 -1.65 -7.73
N PHE A 59 -7.52 -1.74 -6.46
CA PHE A 59 -6.35 -2.53 -6.07
C PHE A 59 -6.50 -4.03 -6.37
N MET A 60 -7.69 -4.60 -6.19
CA MET A 60 -7.96 -5.99 -6.58
C MET A 60 -7.80 -6.21 -8.10
N MET A 61 -8.27 -5.27 -8.91
CA MET A 61 -8.13 -5.31 -10.37
C MET A 61 -6.68 -5.14 -10.81
N VAL A 62 -5.93 -4.21 -10.17
CA VAL A 62 -4.50 -4.04 -10.43
C VAL A 62 -3.74 -5.32 -10.08
N ARG A 63 -3.95 -5.92 -8.89
CA ARG A 63 -3.35 -7.21 -8.51
C ARG A 63 -3.63 -8.30 -9.54
N ARG A 64 -4.89 -8.45 -9.94
CA ARG A 64 -5.32 -9.42 -10.97
C ARG A 64 -4.68 -9.16 -12.34
N GLY A 65 -4.29 -7.92 -12.63
CA GLY A 65 -3.64 -7.54 -13.89
C GLY A 65 -2.19 -8.01 -14.02
N TYR A 66 -1.53 -8.37 -12.92
CA TYR A 66 -0.17 -8.91 -12.96
C TYR A 66 -0.19 -10.42 -13.25
N ARG A 67 0.74 -10.87 -14.10
CA ARG A 67 1.05 -12.30 -14.30
C ARG A 67 2.06 -12.78 -13.26
N ASP A 68 2.42 -14.05 -13.32
CA ASP A 68 3.37 -14.69 -12.39
C ASP A 68 4.72 -15.08 -13.04
N PRO A 69 5.49 -14.14 -13.64
CA PRO A 69 6.89 -14.40 -13.96
C PRO A 69 7.75 -14.34 -12.67
N PRO A 70 9.00 -14.82 -12.70
CA PRO A 70 9.84 -14.91 -11.50
C PRO A 70 10.08 -13.59 -10.74
N TYR A 71 10.02 -12.45 -11.42
CA TYR A 71 10.30 -11.15 -10.78
C TYR A 71 9.22 -10.08 -11.03
N HIS A 72 8.82 -9.84 -12.28
CA HIS A 72 7.83 -8.82 -12.63
C HIS A 72 6.38 -9.25 -12.36
N ASN A 73 6.11 -9.64 -11.12
CA ASN A 73 4.81 -10.06 -10.61
C ASN A 73 4.23 -9.02 -9.63
N TRP A 74 3.03 -9.31 -9.10
CA TRP A 74 2.34 -8.44 -8.15
C TRP A 74 3.19 -8.11 -6.91
N MET A 75 3.93 -9.07 -6.36
CA MET A 75 4.75 -8.84 -5.18
C MET A 75 5.88 -7.82 -5.42
N HIS A 76 6.42 -7.76 -6.64
CA HIS A 76 7.34 -6.68 -7.02
C HIS A 76 6.64 -5.33 -7.07
N ALA A 77 5.49 -5.21 -7.72
CA ALA A 77 4.72 -3.96 -7.79
C ALA A 77 4.29 -3.46 -6.40
N PHE A 78 3.88 -4.38 -5.52
CA PHE A 78 3.61 -4.08 -4.11
C PHE A 78 4.85 -3.55 -3.39
N SER A 79 6.01 -4.20 -3.55
CA SER A 79 7.26 -3.77 -2.91
C SER A 79 7.71 -2.38 -3.37
N VAL A 80 7.59 -2.10 -4.67
CA VAL A 80 7.87 -0.76 -5.23
C VAL A 80 6.92 0.29 -4.65
N THR A 81 5.63 -0.03 -4.57
CA THR A 81 4.63 0.88 -3.99
C THR A 81 4.86 1.13 -2.50
N HIS A 82 5.22 0.09 -1.75
CA HIS A 82 5.62 0.21 -0.34
C HIS A 82 6.85 1.11 -0.18
N PHE A 83 7.84 1.02 -1.07
CA PHE A 83 8.97 1.93 -1.04
C PHE A 83 8.56 3.40 -1.29
N CYS A 84 7.64 3.67 -2.22
CA CYS A 84 7.06 5.01 -2.38
C CYS A 84 6.39 5.52 -1.09
N TYR A 85 5.68 4.64 -0.38
CA TYR A 85 5.13 4.95 0.93
C TYR A 85 6.24 5.27 1.95
N LEU A 86 7.34 4.50 1.99
CA LEU A 86 8.48 4.81 2.86
C LEU A 86 9.09 6.17 2.55
N LEU A 87 9.23 6.54 1.27
CA LEU A 87 9.70 7.87 0.87
C LEU A 87 8.76 8.96 1.39
N PHE A 88 7.44 8.76 1.27
CA PHE A 88 6.44 9.70 1.79
C PHE A 88 6.53 9.86 3.31
N LYS A 89 6.75 8.77 4.07
CA LYS A 89 6.81 8.82 5.54
C LYS A 89 8.12 9.36 6.09
N ASN A 90 9.24 9.09 5.41
CA ASN A 90 10.57 9.36 5.95
C ASN A 90 11.22 10.62 5.34
N LEU A 91 10.72 11.12 4.20
CA LEU A 91 11.25 12.31 3.54
C LEU A 91 10.18 13.41 3.50
N PRO A 92 10.57 14.69 3.55
CA PRO A 92 9.62 15.80 3.47
C PRO A 92 9.21 16.07 2.02
N LEU A 93 8.61 15.09 1.33
CA LEU A 93 8.26 15.17 -0.10
C LEU A 93 7.33 16.35 -0.41
N HIS A 94 6.46 16.74 0.51
CA HIS A 94 5.57 17.90 0.40
C HIS A 94 6.31 19.24 0.18
N LYS A 95 7.61 19.30 0.48
CA LYS A 95 8.43 20.49 0.21
C LYS A 95 8.94 20.54 -1.24
N PHE A 96 8.96 19.40 -1.92
CA PHE A 96 9.60 19.24 -3.23
C PHE A 96 8.61 18.93 -4.35
N LEU A 97 7.51 18.23 -4.02
CA LEU A 97 6.44 17.88 -4.95
C LEU A 97 5.28 18.85 -4.69
N LYS A 98 4.94 19.64 -5.72
CA LYS A 98 3.83 20.61 -5.71
C LYS A 98 2.54 19.99 -6.23
#